data_AF-A0A2X3JBH1-F1
#
_entry.id   AF-A0A2X3JBH1-F1
#
_cell.length_a   1.000
_cell.length_b   1.000
_cell.length_c   1.000
_cell.angle_alpha   90.00
_cell.angle_beta   90.00
_cell.angle_gamma   90.00
#
_symmetry.space_group_name_H-M   'P 1'
#
loop_
_entity.id
_entity.type
_entity.pdbx_description
1 polymer ?
#
loop_
_entity_poly.entity_id
_entity_poly.type
_entity_poly.pdbx_seq_one_letter_code
_entity_poly.pdbx_strand_id
1 'polypeptide(L)'
;MIAREAEIHGIDLRLCGEMAGDPCAWQSFIGLGYRHLSMNGRSVARVKYLLRRIDYAEAENLAQRSLEAQLATEVRHQVAAFMERRGMGGLIRGGL
;
A
#
# COMPACT_ATOMS: atom_id res chain seq x y z
N MET A 1 1.06 14.49 -8.11
CA MET A 1 1.43 13.32 -7.27
C MET A 1 2.93 13.11 -7.40
N ILE A 2 3.69 12.98 -6.31
CA ILE A 2 5.17 12.85 -6.37
C ILE A 2 5.62 11.71 -7.29
N ALA A 3 4.94 10.56 -7.22
CA ALA A 3 5.22 9.41 -8.09
C ALA A 3 5.09 9.74 -9.59
N ARG A 4 4.04 10.48 -9.97
CA ARG A 4 3.82 10.91 -11.36
C ARG A 4 4.91 11.88 -11.83
N GLU A 5 5.27 12.86 -11.02
CA GLU A 5 6.32 13.82 -11.39
C GLU A 5 7.67 13.12 -11.54
N ALA A 6 8.00 12.22 -10.61
CA ALA A 6 9.22 11.43 -10.68
C ALA A 6 9.27 10.58 -11.97
N GLU A 7 8.16 9.94 -12.36
CA GLU A 7 8.06 9.17 -13.60
C GLU A 7 8.29 10.04 -14.85
N ILE A 8 7.61 11.19 -14.97
CA ILE A 8 7.72 12.09 -16.14
C ILE A 8 9.14 12.66 -16.27
N HIS A 9 9.85 12.84 -15.16
CA HIS A 9 11.21 13.36 -15.14
C HIS A 9 12.30 12.25 -15.12
N GLY A 10 11.92 10.97 -15.17
CA GLY A 10 12.87 9.86 -15.13
C GLY A 10 13.67 9.76 -13.81
N ILE A 11 13.09 10.25 -12.71
CA ILE A 11 13.70 10.22 -11.37
C ILE A 11 13.28 8.93 -10.66
N ASP A 12 14.26 8.19 -10.14
CA ASP A 12 14.00 7.00 -9.33
C ASP A 12 13.45 7.37 -7.94
N LEU A 13 12.20 7.00 -7.68
CA LEU A 13 11.48 7.31 -6.44
C LEU A 13 11.40 6.09 -5.53
N ARG A 14 11.85 6.27 -4.27
CA ARG A 14 11.82 5.23 -3.23
C ARG A 14 11.05 5.71 -2.00
N LEU A 15 10.22 4.86 -1.44
CA LEU A 15 9.55 5.09 -0.15
C LEU A 15 10.30 4.33 0.95
N CYS A 16 10.72 5.06 2.00
CA CYS A 16 11.25 4.48 3.23
C CYS A 16 10.37 4.82 4.44
N GLY A 17 10.59 4.12 5.55
CA GLY A 17 9.84 4.30 6.80
C GLY A 17 8.89 3.14 7.09
N GLU A 18 8.36 3.08 8.31
CA GLU A 18 7.58 1.94 8.78
C GLU A 18 6.34 1.63 7.92
N MET A 19 5.70 2.67 7.35
CA MET A 19 4.54 2.51 6.47
C MET A 19 4.83 1.69 5.20
N ALA A 20 6.08 1.69 4.71
CA ALA A 20 6.47 0.86 3.57
C ALA A 20 6.39 -0.65 3.89
N GLY A 21 6.54 -1.00 5.18
CA GLY A 21 6.44 -2.36 5.70
C GLY A 21 5.09 -2.71 6.35
N ASP A 22 4.16 -1.74 6.41
CA ASP A 22 2.88 -1.87 7.11
C ASP A 22 1.81 -2.49 6.17
N PRO A 23 1.27 -3.69 6.49
CA PRO A 23 0.18 -4.32 5.76
C PRO A 23 -1.09 -3.49 5.61
N CYS A 24 -1.26 -2.43 6.41
CA CYS A 24 -2.38 -1.51 6.34
C CYS A 24 -2.11 -0.26 5.46
N ALA A 25 -0.91 -0.12 4.88
CA ALA A 25 -0.54 1.12 4.18
C ALA A 25 0.13 0.90 2.82
N TRP A 26 0.97 -0.13 2.65
CA TRP A 26 1.82 -0.26 1.46
C TRP A 26 1.01 -0.34 0.15
N GLN A 27 -0.20 -0.91 0.17
CA GLN A 27 -1.08 -1.06 -1.01
C GLN A 27 -1.43 0.30 -1.61
N SER A 28 -1.73 1.28 -0.76
CA SER A 28 -2.06 2.64 -1.20
C SER A 28 -0.87 3.25 -1.93
N PHE A 29 0.36 3.10 -1.44
CA PHE A 29 1.54 3.65 -2.11
C PHE A 29 1.81 2.99 -3.47
N ILE A 30 1.64 1.68 -3.57
CA ILE A 30 1.75 1.00 -4.88
C ILE A 30 0.71 1.55 -5.85
N GLY A 31 -0.55 1.69 -5.41
CA GLY A 31 -1.64 2.28 -6.19
C GLY A 31 -1.41 3.74 -6.57
N LEU A 32 -0.67 4.51 -5.77
CA LEU A 32 -0.27 5.90 -6.08
C LEU A 32 0.92 5.99 -7.05
N GLY A 33 1.49 4.87 -7.48
CA GLY A 33 2.59 4.83 -8.46
C GLY A 33 3.98 4.54 -7.88
N TYR A 34 4.12 4.29 -6.59
CA TYR A 34 5.42 3.93 -6.01
C TYR A 34 5.84 2.52 -6.46
N ARG A 35 7.14 2.33 -6.76
CA ARG A 35 7.69 1.05 -7.25
C ARG A 35 8.82 0.49 -6.39
N HIS A 36 9.47 1.34 -5.61
CA HIS A 36 10.56 0.94 -4.72
C HIS A 36 10.18 1.21 -3.26
N LEU A 37 10.08 0.15 -2.47
CA LEU A 37 9.79 0.19 -1.04
C LEU A 37 11.02 -0.28 -0.25
N SER A 38 11.44 0.49 0.75
CA SER A 38 12.49 0.16 1.70
C SER A 38 11.89 0.02 3.10
N MET A 39 12.19 -1.10 3.77
CA MET A 39 11.59 -1.47 5.05
C MET A 39 12.53 -2.33 5.88
N ASN A 40 12.20 -2.55 7.15
CA ASN A 40 12.92 -3.51 7.99
C ASN A 40 12.86 -4.93 7.40
N GLY A 41 13.92 -5.72 7.61
CA GLY A 41 14.03 -7.06 7.02
C GLY A 41 12.89 -8.02 7.39
N ARG A 42 12.31 -7.86 8.59
CA ARG A 42 11.19 -8.69 9.07
C ARG A 42 9.91 -8.48 8.24
N SER A 43 9.69 -7.27 7.74
CA SER A 43 8.52 -6.93 6.92
C SER A 43 8.63 -7.40 5.47
N VAL A 44 9.84 -7.59 4.94
CA VAL A 44 10.07 -7.87 3.51
C VAL A 44 9.32 -9.11 3.02
N ALA A 45 9.40 -10.22 3.77
CA ALA A 45 8.73 -11.47 3.38
C ALA A 45 7.20 -11.31 3.36
N ARG A 46 6.64 -10.67 4.39
CA ARG A 46 5.19 -10.42 4.51
C ARG A 46 4.69 -9.50 3.41
N VAL A 47 5.36 -8.38 3.15
CA VAL A 47 4.95 -7.44 2.09
C VAL A 47 5.07 -8.09 0.71
N LYS A 48 6.15 -8.83 0.42
CA LYS A 48 6.26 -9.60 -0.84
C LYS A 48 5.16 -10.63 -1.01
N TYR A 49 4.76 -11.31 0.06
CA TYR A 49 3.65 -12.27 0.03
C TYR A 49 2.33 -11.59 -0.36
N LEU A 50 2.02 -10.44 0.25
CA LEU A 50 0.79 -9.70 -0.03
C LEU A 50 0.80 -9.05 -1.42
N LEU A 51 1.92 -8.43 -1.82
CA LEU A 51 2.14 -7.82 -3.14
C LEU A 51 1.79 -8.78 -4.28
N ARG A 52 2.16 -10.06 -4.15
CA ARG A 52 1.91 -11.08 -5.18
C ARG A 52 0.45 -11.52 -5.29
N ARG A 53 -0.42 -11.07 -4.38
CA ARG A 53 -1.83 -11.48 -4.27
C ARG A 53 -2.81 -10.34 -4.51
N ILE A 54 -2.31 -9.16 -4.85
CA ILE A 54 -3.11 -7.98 -5.10
C ILE A 54 -2.83 -7.53 -6.53
N ASP A 55 -3.88 -7.38 -7.32
CA ASP A 55 -3.76 -6.80 -8.65
C ASP A 55 -3.45 -5.30 -8.56
N TYR A 56 -2.60 -4.83 -9.47
CA TYR A 56 -2.19 -3.43 -9.50
C TYR A 56 -3.38 -2.48 -9.70
N ALA A 57 -4.30 -2.80 -10.62
CA ALA A 57 -5.48 -1.98 -10.89
C ALA A 57 -6.40 -1.89 -9.67
N GLU A 58 -6.46 -2.93 -8.86
CA GLU A 58 -7.22 -2.92 -7.62
C GLU A 58 -6.57 -2.02 -6.55
N ALA A 59 -5.23 -2.04 -6.45
CA ALA A 59 -4.49 -1.15 -5.57
C ALA A 59 -4.63 0.33 -5.99
N GLU A 60 -4.62 0.60 -7.29
CA GLU A 60 -4.87 1.93 -7.86
C GLU A 60 -6.27 2.44 -7.53
N ASN A 61 -7.30 1.60 -7.71
CA ASN A 61 -8.67 1.93 -7.31
C ASN A 61 -8.81 2.20 -5.80
N LEU A 62 -8.14 1.41 -4.96
CA LEU A 62 -8.11 1.65 -3.52
C LEU A 62 -7.48 3.02 -3.20
N ALA A 63 -6.32 3.31 -3.80
CA ALA A 63 -5.61 4.56 -3.60
C ALA A 63 -6.44 5.77 -4.01
N GLN A 64 -7.08 5.74 -5.19
CA GLN A 64 -7.93 6.82 -5.68
C GLN A 64 -9.10 7.11 -4.72
N ARG A 65 -9.79 6.06 -4.25
CA ARG A 65 -10.87 6.20 -3.25
C ARG A 65 -10.39 6.71 -1.89
N SER A 66 -9.16 6.36 -1.52
CA SER A 66 -8.56 6.83 -0.27
C SER A 66 -8.14 8.29 -0.33
N LEU A 67 -7.80 8.82 -1.51
CA LEU A 67 -7.52 10.25 -1.70
C LEU A 67 -8.78 11.13 -1.55
N GLU A 68 -9.96 10.56 -1.79
CA GLU A 68 -11.26 11.24 -1.64
C GLU A 68 -11.79 11.20 -0.20
N ALA A 69 -11.15 10.42 0.69
CA ALA A 69 -11.53 10.33 2.10
C ALA A 69 -11.24 11.65 2.84
N GLN A 70 -12.14 12.04 3.73
CA GLN A 70 -11.96 13.23 4.57
C GLN A 70 -11.22 12.92 5.86
N LEU A 71 -11.24 11.65 6.30
CA LEU A 71 -10.66 11.23 7.57
C LEU A 71 -9.71 10.04 7.39
N ALA A 72 -8.64 10.02 8.19
CA ALA A 72 -7.71 8.89 8.21
C ALA A 72 -8.39 7.57 8.65
N THR A 73 -9.47 7.64 9.44
CA THR A 73 -10.29 6.47 9.82
C THR A 73 -10.98 5.84 8.61
N GLU A 74 -11.45 6.65 7.67
CA GLU A 74 -12.10 6.17 6.44
C GLU A 74 -11.08 5.43 5.57
N VAL A 75 -9.87 5.97 5.40
CA VAL A 75 -8.78 5.28 4.70
C VAL A 75 -8.49 3.93 5.34
N ARG A 76 -8.33 3.87 6.66
CA ARG A 76 -8.11 2.61 7.39
C ARG A 76 -9.26 1.62 7.19
N HIS A 77 -10.51 2.08 7.20
CA HIS A 77 -11.67 1.22 6.93
C HIS A 77 -11.69 0.71 5.49
N GLN A 78 -11.36 1.55 4.51
CA GLN A 78 -11.27 1.16 3.11
C GLN A 78 -10.21 0.07 2.89
N VAL A 79 -9.01 0.26 3.45
CA VAL A 79 -7.93 -0.74 3.39
C VAL A 79 -8.34 -2.03 4.12
N ALA A 80 -8.93 -1.91 5.31
CA ALA A 80 -9.38 -3.08 6.05
C ALA A 80 -10.40 -3.90 5.24
N ALA A 81 -11.44 -3.24 4.73
CA ALA A 81 -12.45 -3.88 3.90
C ALA A 81 -11.87 -4.47 2.60
N PHE A 82 -10.88 -3.81 1.99
CA PHE A 82 -10.16 -4.32 0.83
C PHE A 82 -9.42 -5.63 1.13
N MET A 83 -8.78 -5.72 2.29
CA MET A 83 -8.07 -6.93 2.72
C MET A 83 -9.02 -8.05 3.14
N GLU A 84 -10.13 -7.73 3.81
CA GLU A 84 -11.17 -8.70 4.17
C GLU A 84 -11.76 -9.40 2.94
N ARG A 85 -12.13 -8.62 1.91
CA ARG A 85 -12.71 -9.18 0.67
C ARG A 85 -11.79 -10.16 -0.05
N ARG A 86 -10.50 -10.18 0.28
CA ARG A 86 -9.49 -11.08 -0.29
C ARG A 86 -9.10 -12.22 0.66
N GLY A 87 -9.78 -12.37 1.79
CA GLY A 87 -9.42 -13.34 2.83
C GLY A 87 -8.07 -13.03 3.51
N MET A 88 -7.58 -11.79 3.39
CA MET A 88 -6.31 -11.35 3.98
C MET A 88 -6.49 -10.51 5.25
N GLY A 89 -7.71 -10.42 5.79
CA GLY A 89 -8.03 -9.68 7.00
C GLY A 89 -7.18 -10.05 8.23
N GLY A 90 -6.84 -11.32 8.37
CA GLY A 90 -5.97 -11.78 9.46
C GLY A 90 -4.56 -11.16 9.44
N LEU A 91 -4.09 -10.73 8.27
CA LEU A 91 -2.74 -10.18 8.08
C LEU A 91 -2.63 -8.68 8.43
N ILE A 92 -3.76 -8.02 8.67
CA ILE A 92 -3.84 -6.61 9.08
C ILE A 92 -4.35 -6.41 10.50
N ARG A 93 -5.07 -7.39 11.08
CA ARG A 93 -5.68 -7.28 12.42
C ARG A 93 -4.80 -7.78 13.56
N GLY A 94 -3.74 -8.54 13.27
CA GLY A 94 -2.85 -9.07 14.31
C GLY A 94 -1.75 -9.92 13.71
N GLY A 95 -0.51 -9.58 14.01
CA GLY A 95 0.67 -10.32 13.58
C GLY A 95 1.89 -9.99 14.43
N LEU A 96 1.73 -10.16 15.75
CA LEU A 96 2.67 -10.90 16.59
C LEU A 96 1.95 -12.19 17.00
#